data_AF-M1D6Z8-F1
#
_entry.id   AF-M1D6Z8-F1
#
_cell.length_a   1.000
_cell.length_b   1.000
_cell.length_c   1.000
_cell.angle_alpha   90.00
_cell.angle_beta   90.00
_cell.angle_gamma   90.00
#
_symmetry.space_group_name_H-M   'P 1'
#
loop_
_entity.id
_entity.type
_entity.pdbx_description
1 polymer ?
#
loop_
_entity_poly.entity_id
_entity_poly.type
_entity_poly.pdbx_seq_one_letter_code
_entity_poly.pdbx_strand_id
1 'polypeptide(L)'
;MSKSLVCLAVLILFLFASLFYTGTIDYRSSFSLFDSPLSKPNPCFTEESDIEPLKVYMYDLEMKYNVGFLKGSSHYNAPPVTIDTLPKWPKYTGLRKQHSVEYWMLASLLYSIDDENGRTREAVRVFDPESANVFFVPFFSSLSYNTYYRHGNDSEVKYDDQLQAELMDFLQKSEHWKRSAGRDHVIPMHHPNAFRRYREKWPHMHTWLKLLKLMTFQTHMSPAQRFFSSVGGQTEKMMEKTVSK
;
A
#
# COMPACT_ATOMS: atom_id res chain seq x y z
N MET A 1 43.61 -24.23 -16.57
CA MET A 1 42.24 -24.00 -16.05
C MET A 1 41.59 -22.92 -16.92
N SER A 2 40.47 -23.18 -17.58
CA SER A 2 39.86 -22.21 -18.50
C SER A 2 39.30 -21.02 -17.70
N LYS A 3 39.40 -19.79 -18.24
CA LYS A 3 38.90 -18.57 -17.58
C LYS A 3 37.42 -18.69 -17.17
N SER A 4 36.64 -19.43 -17.96
CA SER A 4 35.23 -19.74 -17.68
C SER A 4 35.04 -20.55 -16.39
N LEU A 5 35.92 -21.51 -16.11
CA LEU A 5 35.83 -22.36 -14.91
C LEU A 5 36.17 -21.58 -13.64
N VAL A 6 37.08 -20.60 -13.76
CA VAL A 6 37.39 -19.66 -12.66
C VAL A 6 36.21 -18.73 -12.38
N CYS A 7 35.57 -18.17 -13.41
CA CYS A 7 34.37 -17.34 -13.24
C CYS A 7 33.22 -18.10 -12.59
N LEU A 8 32.98 -19.35 -13.00
CA LEU A 8 31.91 -20.18 -12.45
C LEU A 8 32.16 -20.50 -10.96
N ALA A 9 33.41 -20.79 -10.59
CA ALA A 9 33.78 -21.03 -9.20
C ALA A 9 33.56 -19.79 -8.31
N VAL A 10 33.92 -18.59 -8.79
CA VAL A 10 33.69 -17.33 -8.07
C VAL A 10 32.19 -17.05 -7.89
N LEU A 11 31.38 -17.31 -8.92
CA LEU A 11 29.94 -17.09 -8.88
C LEU A 11 29.25 -18.05 -7.90
N ILE A 12 29.66 -19.32 -7.86
CA ILE A 12 29.17 -20.30 -6.88
C ILE A 12 29.55 -19.89 -5.46
N LEU A 13 30.79 -19.44 -5.23
CA LEU A 13 31.23 -18.92 -3.93
C LEU A 13 30.41 -17.70 -3.48
N PHE A 14 30.10 -16.79 -4.39
CA PHE A 14 29.26 -15.63 -4.11
C PHE A 14 27.83 -16.03 -3.73
N LEU A 15 27.24 -16.99 -4.46
CA LEU A 15 25.91 -17.52 -4.14
C LEU A 15 25.91 -18.21 -2.77
N PHE A 16 26.89 -19.07 -2.49
CA PHE A 16 27.01 -19.72 -1.17
C PHE A 16 27.19 -18.70 -0.04
N ALA A 17 28.07 -17.70 -0.21
CA ALA A 17 28.25 -16.64 0.77
C ALA A 17 26.96 -15.84 1.01
N SER A 18 26.18 -15.59 -0.05
CA SER A 18 24.88 -14.92 0.08
C SER A 18 23.87 -15.76 0.86
N LEU A 19 23.82 -17.09 0.67
CA LEU A 19 22.95 -17.97 1.44
C LEU A 19 23.30 -17.95 2.93
N PHE A 20 24.59 -18.01 3.27
CA PHE A 20 25.05 -17.92 4.67
C PHE A 20 24.80 -16.56 5.28
N TYR A 21 24.94 -15.47 4.52
CA TYR A 21 24.65 -14.11 4.99
C TYR A 21 23.14 -13.89 5.19
N THR A 22 22.28 -14.48 4.36
CA THR A 22 20.83 -14.41 4.56
C THR A 22 20.32 -15.23 5.75
N GLY A 23 21.09 -16.22 6.22
CA GLY A 23 20.76 -17.09 7.36
C GLY A 23 21.11 -16.50 8.73
N THR A 24 21.90 -15.44 8.80
CA THR A 24 22.31 -14.78 10.06
C THR A 24 21.58 -13.47 10.33
N ILE A 25 20.79 -12.96 9.37
CA ILE A 25 19.91 -11.82 9.63
C ILE A 25 18.70 -12.33 10.41
N ASP A 26 18.70 -12.10 11.71
CA ASP A 26 17.58 -12.38 12.59
C ASP A 26 16.42 -11.39 12.31
N TYR A 27 15.61 -11.67 11.29
CA TYR A 27 14.40 -10.90 10.97
C TYR A 27 13.37 -10.92 12.13
N ARG A 28 13.52 -11.83 13.10
CA ARG A 28 12.64 -11.97 14.27
C ARG A 28 12.73 -10.77 15.21
N SER A 29 13.84 -10.04 15.19
CA SER A 29 14.03 -8.80 15.97
C SER A 29 13.18 -7.62 15.45
N SER A 30 12.82 -7.62 14.16
CA SER A 30 11.90 -6.63 13.58
C SER A 30 10.43 -6.98 13.84
N PHE A 31 10.14 -8.23 14.22
CA PHE A 31 8.81 -8.72 14.49
C PHE A 31 8.34 -8.42 15.92
N SER A 32 9.27 -8.30 16.88
CA SER A 32 8.98 -8.00 18.29
C SER A 32 8.39 -6.60 18.54
N LEU A 33 8.36 -5.72 17.53
CA LEU A 33 7.78 -4.38 17.63
C LEU A 33 6.29 -4.32 17.25
N PHE A 34 5.72 -5.43 16.75
CA PHE A 34 4.27 -5.57 16.51
C PHE A 34 3.53 -6.29 17.64
N ASP A 35 4.25 -6.88 18.60
CA ASP A 35 3.68 -7.34 19.85
C ASP A 35 3.52 -6.15 20.80
N SER A 36 2.48 -5.33 20.60
CA SER A 36 1.89 -4.62 21.75
C SER A 36 1.36 -5.67 22.74
N PRO A 37 1.34 -5.42 24.06
CA PRO A 37 1.04 -6.45 25.05
C PRO A 37 -0.37 -6.98 24.84
N LEU A 38 -0.44 -8.15 24.21
CA LEU A 38 -1.63 -8.97 24.10
C LEU A 38 -2.07 -9.31 25.53
N SER A 39 -3.24 -8.85 25.93
CA SER A 39 -3.96 -9.42 27.05
C SER A 39 -3.96 -10.95 26.90
N LYS A 40 -3.41 -11.65 27.89
CA LYS A 40 -3.19 -13.11 27.95
C LYS A 40 -4.13 -13.94 27.05
N PRO A 41 -3.61 -14.81 26.17
CA PRO A 41 -4.44 -15.67 25.36
C PRO A 41 -4.91 -16.89 26.18
N ASN A 42 -6.22 -17.09 26.28
CA ASN A 42 -6.77 -18.40 26.61
C ASN A 42 -6.74 -19.27 25.35
N PRO A 43 -6.29 -20.54 25.42
CA PRO A 43 -6.25 -21.43 24.26
C PRO A 43 -7.57 -22.22 24.13
N CYS A 44 -8.21 -22.19 22.95
CA CYS A 44 -8.57 -23.36 22.12
C CYS A 44 -9.49 -22.95 20.94
N PHE A 45 -9.29 -23.59 19.78
CA PHE A 45 -10.04 -23.42 18.54
C PHE A 45 -11.42 -24.11 18.55
N THR A 46 -12.45 -23.50 17.94
CA THR A 46 -13.34 -24.04 16.88
C THR A 46 -14.49 -23.05 16.60
N GLU A 47 -15.11 -23.19 15.43
CA GLU A 47 -16.19 -22.38 14.83
C GLU A 47 -15.71 -21.19 13.99
N GLU A 48 -16.35 -21.06 12.84
CA GLU A 48 -16.23 -20.05 11.79
C GLU A 48 -16.39 -18.65 12.40
N SER A 49 -15.30 -18.15 12.99
CA SER A 49 -15.34 -16.97 13.82
C SER A 49 -15.81 -15.77 12.99
N ASP A 50 -16.82 -15.06 13.48
CA ASP A 50 -17.14 -13.68 13.11
C ASP A 50 -15.87 -12.83 13.20
N ILE A 51 -15.09 -12.81 12.12
CA ILE A 51 -13.90 -11.98 12.04
C ILE A 51 -14.41 -10.57 11.87
N GLU A 52 -14.27 -9.76 12.93
CA GLU A 52 -14.61 -8.35 12.88
C GLU A 52 -13.84 -7.69 11.72
N PRO A 53 -14.52 -6.92 10.85
CA PRO A 53 -13.86 -6.24 9.74
C PRO A 53 -12.79 -5.29 10.26
N LEU A 54 -11.68 -5.15 9.51
CA LEU A 54 -10.67 -4.15 9.80
C LEU A 54 -11.27 -2.74 9.70
N LYS A 55 -11.23 -1.97 10.80
CA LYS A 55 -11.70 -0.57 10.82
C LYS A 55 -10.62 0.33 10.26
N VAL A 56 -10.90 0.98 9.15
CA VAL A 56 -9.95 1.82 8.41
C VAL A 56 -10.43 3.27 8.43
N TYR A 57 -9.68 4.16 9.07
CA TYR A 57 -9.88 5.60 8.85
C TYR A 57 -9.20 5.99 7.54
N MET A 58 -9.93 6.64 6.65
CA MET A 58 -9.38 7.15 5.40
C MET A 58 -9.30 8.68 5.46
N TYR A 59 -8.10 9.22 5.27
CA TYR A 59 -7.91 10.68 5.17
C TYR A 59 -8.67 11.26 3.99
N ASP A 60 -9.37 12.37 4.22
CA ASP A 60 -10.08 13.13 3.19
C ASP A 60 -9.10 14.06 2.45
N LEU A 61 -8.30 13.48 1.56
CA LEU A 61 -7.34 14.22 0.73
C LEU A 61 -8.00 14.77 -0.54
N GLU A 62 -7.58 15.98 -0.95
CA GLU A 62 -7.99 16.60 -2.22
C GLU A 62 -7.69 15.71 -3.43
N MET A 63 -8.45 15.88 -4.52
CA MET A 63 -8.33 15.01 -5.69
C MET A 63 -6.96 15.07 -6.37
N LYS A 64 -6.16 16.15 -6.22
CA LYS A 64 -4.76 16.20 -6.72
C LYS A 64 -3.87 15.11 -6.14
N TYR A 65 -4.23 14.48 -5.02
CA TYR A 65 -3.46 13.40 -4.41
C TYR A 65 -3.86 12.00 -4.91
N ASN A 66 -5.01 11.85 -5.58
CA ASN A 66 -5.55 10.55 -5.99
C ASN A 66 -6.08 10.52 -7.43
N VAL A 67 -7.39 10.55 -7.61
CA VAL A 67 -8.07 10.35 -8.89
C VAL A 67 -7.86 11.53 -9.84
N GLY A 68 -7.30 12.64 -9.36
CA GLY A 68 -6.79 13.73 -10.20
C GLY A 68 -5.69 13.29 -11.16
N PHE A 69 -4.98 12.19 -10.92
CA PHE A 69 -4.03 11.63 -11.90
C PHE A 69 -4.71 10.84 -13.03
N LEU A 70 -5.98 10.46 -12.83
CA LEU A 70 -6.78 9.74 -13.83
C LEU A 70 -7.49 10.70 -14.79
N LYS A 71 -7.89 11.87 -14.31
CA LYS A 71 -8.55 12.92 -15.09
C LYS A 71 -7.48 13.91 -15.59
N GLY A 72 -7.38 14.12 -16.89
CA GLY A 72 -6.51 15.17 -17.45
C GLY A 72 -6.85 16.52 -16.83
N SER A 73 -5.94 17.00 -15.98
CA SER A 73 -5.72 18.36 -15.45
C SER A 73 -6.85 19.26 -14.93
N SER A 74 -8.12 18.89 -15.05
CA SER A 74 -9.26 19.76 -14.78
C SER A 74 -9.75 19.75 -13.32
N HIS A 75 -9.21 18.90 -12.46
CA HIS A 75 -9.74 18.67 -11.10
C HIS A 75 -8.67 18.60 -10.00
N TYR A 76 -7.51 19.24 -10.19
CA TYR A 76 -6.45 19.18 -9.16
C TYR A 76 -6.89 19.75 -7.80
N ASN A 77 -7.64 20.85 -7.80
CA ASN A 77 -8.08 21.50 -6.55
C ASN A 77 -9.56 21.20 -6.22
N ALA A 78 -9.98 19.96 -6.47
CA ALA A 78 -11.35 19.53 -6.17
C ALA A 78 -11.44 18.90 -4.76
N PRO A 79 -12.62 19.00 -4.09
CA PRO A 79 -12.87 18.39 -2.79
C PRO A 79 -12.55 16.88 -2.76
N PRO A 80 -12.39 16.29 -1.57
CA PRO A 80 -12.19 14.85 -1.41
C PRO A 80 -13.21 14.02 -2.18
N VAL A 81 -12.73 12.95 -2.80
CA VAL A 81 -13.55 12.07 -3.66
C VAL A 81 -14.58 11.29 -2.86
N THR A 82 -15.80 11.28 -3.36
CA THR A 82 -16.97 10.54 -2.86
C THR A 82 -17.34 9.42 -3.82
N ILE A 83 -18.29 8.57 -3.42
CA ILE A 83 -18.83 7.51 -4.27
C ILE A 83 -19.36 8.05 -5.61
N ASP A 84 -20.07 9.19 -5.57
CA ASP A 84 -20.69 9.82 -6.75
C ASP A 84 -19.67 10.47 -7.69
N THR A 85 -18.52 10.89 -7.16
CA THR A 85 -17.50 11.63 -7.92
C THR A 85 -16.34 10.75 -8.36
N LEU A 86 -16.29 9.49 -7.89
CA LEU A 86 -15.27 8.49 -8.22
C LEU A 86 -15.31 8.18 -9.72
N PRO A 87 -14.27 8.56 -10.51
CA PRO A 87 -14.24 8.23 -11.92
C PRO A 87 -14.06 6.73 -12.13
N LYS A 88 -14.68 6.19 -13.18
CA LYS A 88 -14.40 4.82 -13.62
C LYS A 88 -12.93 4.67 -13.97
N TRP A 89 -12.34 3.54 -13.58
CA TRP A 89 -11.00 3.17 -13.99
C TRP A 89 -10.88 3.17 -15.54
N PRO A 90 -9.86 3.82 -16.13
CA PRO A 90 -9.70 3.90 -17.58
C PRO A 90 -9.59 2.52 -18.25
N LYS A 91 -10.30 2.32 -19.38
CA LYS A 91 -10.36 1.03 -20.10
C LYS A 91 -9.08 0.68 -20.89
N TYR A 92 -8.17 1.63 -21.15
CA TYR A 92 -6.98 1.39 -21.98
C TYR A 92 -5.65 1.91 -21.36
N THR A 93 -4.63 1.04 -21.51
CA THR A 93 -3.15 1.24 -21.49
C THR A 93 -2.32 0.90 -20.22
N GLY A 94 -1.64 -0.26 -20.30
CA GLY A 94 -0.25 -0.44 -19.82
C GLY A 94 0.02 -0.27 -18.32
N LEU A 95 1.18 0.31 -17.99
CA LEU A 95 1.73 0.46 -16.64
C LEU A 95 0.73 1.00 -15.60
N ARG A 96 -0.24 1.84 -16.02
CA ARG A 96 -1.27 2.36 -15.12
C ARG A 96 -2.09 1.24 -14.47
N LYS A 97 -2.32 0.12 -15.17
CA LYS A 97 -3.07 -1.04 -14.66
C LYS A 97 -2.36 -1.73 -13.48
N GLN A 98 -1.03 -1.80 -13.52
CA GLN A 98 -0.20 -2.35 -12.43
C GLN A 98 -0.18 -1.45 -11.19
N HIS A 99 -0.65 -0.21 -11.31
CA HIS A 99 -0.78 0.77 -10.23
C HIS A 99 -2.26 1.08 -9.92
N SER A 100 -3.12 0.08 -10.07
CA SER A 100 -4.55 0.22 -9.77
C SER A 100 -4.88 -0.06 -8.31
N VAL A 101 -3.95 -0.63 -7.54
CA VAL A 101 -4.16 -0.98 -6.12
C VAL A 101 -4.59 0.22 -5.29
N GLU A 102 -3.99 1.39 -5.54
CA GLU A 102 -4.33 2.63 -4.85
C GLU A 102 -5.79 3.04 -5.10
N TYR A 103 -6.24 2.89 -6.35
CA TYR A 103 -7.61 3.15 -6.76
C TYR A 103 -8.61 2.14 -6.18
N TRP A 104 -8.29 0.85 -6.22
CA TRP A 104 -9.20 -0.19 -5.73
C TRP A 104 -9.36 -0.16 -4.21
N MET A 105 -8.31 0.19 -3.46
CA MET A 105 -8.42 0.43 -2.03
C MET A 105 -9.31 1.64 -1.70
N LEU A 106 -9.13 2.75 -2.43
CA LEU A 106 -10.00 3.91 -2.29
C LEU A 106 -11.46 3.55 -2.60
N ALA A 107 -11.70 2.90 -3.74
CA ALA A 107 -13.02 2.51 -4.17
C ALA A 107 -13.67 1.57 -3.14
N SER A 108 -12.98 0.53 -2.68
CA SER A 108 -13.54 -0.44 -1.75
C SER A 108 -13.98 0.20 -0.43
N LEU A 109 -13.21 1.17 0.09
CA LEU A 109 -13.54 1.90 1.30
C LEU A 109 -14.66 2.94 1.09
N LEU A 110 -14.86 3.44 -0.12
CA LEU A 110 -16.01 4.29 -0.47
C LEU A 110 -17.30 3.45 -0.62
N TYR A 111 -17.27 2.32 -1.33
CA TYR A 111 -18.43 1.41 -1.46
C TYR A 111 -18.82 0.76 -0.11
N SER A 112 -17.83 0.46 0.72
CA SER A 112 -17.77 0.93 2.11
C SER A 112 -19.05 1.39 2.81
N ILE A 113 -19.53 2.54 2.36
CA ILE A 113 -20.52 3.34 3.06
C ILE A 113 -21.94 2.84 2.76
N ASP A 114 -22.14 2.13 1.63
CA ASP A 114 -23.47 1.93 1.03
C ASP A 114 -23.96 0.45 1.03
N ASP A 115 -23.22 -0.53 1.58
CA ASP A 115 -23.80 -1.88 1.77
C ASP A 115 -24.57 -1.94 3.09
N GLU A 116 -25.89 -1.85 2.99
CA GLU A 116 -26.80 -2.42 4.00
C GLU A 116 -26.92 -3.95 3.89
N ASN A 117 -26.30 -4.56 2.87
CA ASN A 117 -26.56 -5.94 2.42
C ASN A 117 -25.89 -7.07 3.23
N GLY A 118 -25.38 -6.80 4.43
CA GLY A 118 -25.00 -7.85 5.40
C GLY A 118 -23.90 -8.84 4.96
N ARG A 119 -23.08 -8.51 3.94
CA ARG A 119 -21.91 -9.33 3.59
C ARG A 119 -20.77 -9.07 4.59
N THR A 120 -20.12 -10.14 5.05
CA THR A 120 -18.89 -10.05 5.83
C THR A 120 -17.81 -9.39 4.99
N ARG A 121 -17.44 -8.16 5.36
CA ARG A 121 -16.37 -7.39 4.70
C ARG A 121 -15.06 -7.62 5.42
N GLU A 122 -13.96 -7.64 4.68
CA GLU A 122 -12.63 -7.75 5.28
C GLU A 122 -12.19 -6.42 5.93
N ALA A 123 -12.68 -5.29 5.41
CA ALA A 123 -12.43 -3.96 5.95
C ALA A 123 -13.65 -3.05 5.77
N VAL A 124 -13.81 -2.11 6.71
CA VAL A 124 -14.86 -1.08 6.70
C VAL A 124 -14.24 0.29 6.98
N ARG A 125 -14.72 1.30 6.27
CA ARG A 125 -14.33 2.69 6.53
C ARG A 125 -14.99 3.16 7.83
N VAL A 126 -14.20 3.76 8.71
CA VAL A 126 -14.68 4.50 9.88
C VAL A 126 -14.37 5.99 9.73
N PHE A 127 -15.24 6.84 10.27
CA PHE A 127 -15.09 8.30 10.23
C PHE A 127 -14.50 8.88 11.53
N ASP A 128 -14.63 8.16 12.64
CA ASP A 128 -13.94 8.50 13.87
C ASP A 128 -12.53 7.89 13.86
N PRO A 129 -11.46 8.69 13.84
CA PRO A 129 -10.09 8.18 13.82
C PRO A 129 -9.72 7.41 15.11
N GLU A 130 -10.40 7.63 16.24
CA GLU A 130 -10.13 6.88 17.47
C GLU A 130 -10.72 5.46 17.43
N SER A 131 -11.70 5.21 16.56
CA SER A 131 -12.26 3.88 16.33
C SER A 131 -11.46 3.03 15.33
N ALA A 132 -10.43 3.61 14.71
CA ALA A 132 -9.70 3.00 13.61
C ALA A 132 -8.58 2.07 14.09
N ASN A 133 -8.43 0.93 13.41
CA ASN A 133 -7.28 0.04 13.59
C ASN A 133 -6.09 0.50 12.75
N VAL A 134 -6.34 1.07 11.57
CA VAL A 134 -5.33 1.58 10.65
C VAL A 134 -5.81 2.83 9.95
N PHE A 135 -4.85 3.63 9.48
CA PHE A 135 -5.08 4.85 8.73
C PHE A 135 -4.70 4.63 7.26
N PHE A 136 -5.66 4.71 6.35
CA PHE A 136 -5.38 4.71 4.92
C PHE A 136 -5.14 6.15 4.45
N VAL A 137 -4.00 6.36 3.78
CA VAL A 137 -3.65 7.61 3.10
C VAL A 137 -3.89 7.40 1.60
N PRO A 138 -4.98 7.95 1.02
CA PRO A 138 -5.32 7.74 -0.37
C PRO A 138 -4.46 8.64 -1.29
N PHE A 139 -3.15 8.44 -1.27
CA PHE A 139 -2.23 9.08 -2.20
C PHE A 139 -1.76 8.07 -3.25
N PHE A 140 -2.03 8.36 -4.52
CA PHE A 140 -1.75 7.47 -5.64
C PHE A 140 -0.30 7.64 -6.10
N SER A 141 0.63 7.36 -5.19
CA SER A 141 2.07 7.65 -5.32
C SER A 141 2.69 7.08 -6.59
N SER A 142 2.25 5.89 -7.01
CA SER A 142 2.76 5.23 -8.22
C SER A 142 2.26 5.89 -9.49
N LEU A 143 1.01 6.37 -9.49
CA LEU A 143 0.44 7.11 -10.63
C LEU A 143 1.01 8.53 -10.70
N SER A 144 1.26 9.19 -9.56
CA SER A 144 1.94 10.49 -9.51
C SER A 144 3.32 10.39 -10.17
N TYR A 145 4.14 9.43 -9.76
CA TYR A 145 5.46 9.19 -10.35
C TYR A 145 5.39 8.95 -11.86
N ASN A 146 4.48 8.09 -12.32
CA ASN A 146 4.37 7.80 -13.76
C ASN A 146 3.86 8.97 -14.59
N THR A 147 3.04 9.82 -13.99
CA THR A 147 2.44 10.99 -14.66
C THR A 147 3.46 12.12 -14.77
N TYR A 148 4.15 12.45 -13.68
CA TYR A 148 4.99 13.65 -13.60
C TYR A 148 6.49 13.40 -13.58
N TYR A 149 6.94 12.31 -12.96
CA TYR A 149 8.38 12.06 -12.81
C TYR A 149 8.97 11.30 -13.99
N ARG A 150 8.29 10.23 -14.45
CA ARG A 150 8.84 9.34 -15.49
C ARG A 150 8.89 9.96 -16.88
N HIS A 151 7.91 10.79 -17.21
CA HIS A 151 7.76 11.37 -18.55
C HIS A 151 7.60 12.90 -18.54
N GLY A 152 7.69 13.52 -17.36
CA GLY A 152 7.45 14.94 -17.24
C GLY A 152 8.71 15.77 -17.46
N ASN A 153 8.49 17.06 -17.72
CA ASN A 153 9.53 18.07 -17.72
C ASN A 153 9.92 18.47 -16.27
N ASP A 154 10.94 19.33 -16.13
CA ASP A 154 11.43 19.77 -14.81
C ASP A 154 10.35 20.39 -13.92
N SER A 155 9.34 21.06 -14.50
CA SER A 155 8.25 21.65 -13.73
C SER A 155 7.28 20.59 -13.20
N GLU A 156 7.03 19.54 -13.96
CA GLU A 156 6.19 18.41 -13.56
C GLU A 156 6.89 17.57 -12.47
N VAL A 157 8.20 17.31 -12.62
CA VAL A 157 9.00 16.65 -11.58
C VAL A 157 8.94 17.44 -10.27
N LYS A 158 9.10 18.77 -10.32
CA LYS A 158 8.97 19.64 -9.13
C LYS A 158 7.57 19.59 -8.54
N TYR A 159 6.54 19.44 -9.36
CA TYR A 159 5.16 19.31 -8.88
C TYR A 159 4.92 17.98 -8.15
N ASP A 160 5.44 16.86 -8.65
CA ASP A 160 5.41 15.56 -7.91
C ASP A 160 6.12 15.67 -6.57
N ASP A 161 7.27 16.35 -6.55
CA ASP A 161 8.04 16.58 -5.33
C ASP A 161 7.27 17.46 -4.33
N GLN A 162 6.60 18.50 -4.82
CA GLN A 162 5.75 19.37 -4.01
C GLN A 162 4.57 18.59 -3.42
N LEU A 163 3.87 17.78 -4.21
CA LEU A 163 2.74 16.97 -3.73
C LEU A 163 3.17 16.03 -2.59
N GLN A 164 4.32 15.37 -2.74
CA GLN A 164 4.87 14.50 -1.71
C GLN A 164 5.28 15.29 -0.46
N ALA A 165 5.90 16.46 -0.62
CA ALA A 165 6.29 17.32 0.49
C ALA A 165 5.07 17.81 1.29
N GLU A 166 4.05 18.34 0.60
CA GLU A 166 2.81 18.84 1.19
C GLU A 166 2.08 17.75 1.95
N LEU A 167 1.94 16.56 1.36
CA LEU A 167 1.29 15.43 2.01
C LEU A 167 2.03 15.02 3.29
N MET A 168 3.37 14.96 3.25
CA MET A 168 4.15 14.60 4.42
C MET A 168 4.09 15.65 5.52
N ASP A 169 4.07 16.93 5.18
CA ASP A 169 3.88 18.03 6.14
C ASP A 169 2.49 17.97 6.79
N PHE A 170 1.45 17.75 5.98
CA PHE A 170 0.08 17.53 6.46
C PHE A 170 0.00 16.36 7.45
N LEU A 171 0.56 15.20 7.09
CA LEU A 171 0.54 14.01 7.95
C LEU A 171 1.30 14.25 9.24
N GLN A 172 2.50 14.83 9.20
CA GLN A 172 3.31 15.07 10.41
C GLN A 172 2.66 16.04 11.41
N LYS A 173 1.79 16.92 10.95
CA LYS A 173 1.03 17.83 11.81
C LYS A 173 -0.12 17.12 12.54
N SER A 174 -0.62 16.00 12.01
CA SER A 174 -1.70 15.20 12.61
C SER A 174 -1.26 14.52 13.92
N GLU A 175 -2.09 14.62 14.95
CA GLU A 175 -1.86 13.92 16.23
C GLU A 175 -1.83 12.41 16.06
N HIS A 176 -2.65 11.85 15.16
CA HIS A 176 -2.67 10.41 14.90
C HIS A 176 -1.36 9.92 14.27
N TRP A 177 -0.74 10.73 13.40
CA TRP A 177 0.58 10.41 12.86
C TRP A 177 1.66 10.47 13.94
N LYS A 178 1.65 11.51 14.79
CA LYS A 178 2.62 11.67 15.88
C LYS A 178 2.55 10.51 16.87
N ARG A 179 1.34 10.01 17.18
CA ARG A 179 1.10 8.89 18.11
C ARG A 179 1.83 7.61 17.69
N SER A 180 1.80 7.27 16.41
CA SER A 180 2.37 6.02 15.89
C SER A 180 3.68 6.23 15.13
N ALA A 181 4.13 7.46 14.94
CA ALA A 181 5.18 7.82 13.99
C ALA A 181 4.93 7.26 12.58
N GLY A 182 3.66 7.20 12.16
CA GLY A 182 3.24 6.67 10.86
C GLY A 182 3.21 5.14 10.75
N ARG A 183 3.36 4.40 11.86
CA ARG A 183 3.39 2.92 11.83
C ARG A 183 2.05 2.30 11.46
N ASP A 184 0.95 2.92 11.86
CA ASP A 184 -0.42 2.51 11.54
C ASP A 184 -0.98 3.18 10.27
N HIS A 185 -0.16 3.98 9.57
CA HIS A 185 -0.50 4.61 8.29
C HIS A 185 -0.07 3.76 7.10
N VAL A 186 -1.05 3.43 6.26
CA VAL A 186 -0.85 2.69 5.02
C VAL A 186 -0.89 3.64 3.85
N ILE A 187 0.24 3.74 3.15
CA ILE A 187 0.36 4.44 1.88
C ILE A 187 0.70 3.41 0.79
N PRO A 188 -0.27 3.04 -0.06
CA PRO A 188 -0.02 2.12 -1.14
C PRO A 188 1.01 2.69 -2.12
N MET A 189 2.05 1.90 -2.34
CA MET A 189 3.21 2.29 -3.13
C MET A 189 3.74 1.07 -3.86
N HIS A 190 3.31 0.92 -5.11
CA HIS A 190 3.69 -0.18 -5.98
C HIS A 190 4.93 0.17 -6.82
N HIS A 191 5.05 1.42 -7.27
CA HIS A 191 6.21 1.82 -8.05
C HIS A 191 7.48 1.94 -7.16
N PRO A 192 8.61 1.31 -7.52
CA PRO A 192 9.81 1.28 -6.67
C PRO A 192 10.42 2.67 -6.44
N ASN A 193 10.22 3.61 -7.37
CA ASN A 193 10.71 5.00 -7.25
C ASN A 193 9.68 6.00 -6.72
N ALA A 194 8.42 5.58 -6.49
CA ALA A 194 7.47 6.47 -5.81
C ALA A 194 7.98 6.77 -4.38
N PHE A 195 7.77 7.99 -3.90
CA PHE A 195 8.29 8.49 -2.61
C PHE A 195 9.78 8.28 -2.35
N ARG A 196 10.61 8.06 -3.38
CA ARG A 196 12.01 7.68 -3.17
C ARG A 196 12.76 8.65 -2.25
N ARG A 197 12.52 9.97 -2.37
CA ARG A 197 13.19 11.00 -1.55
C ARG A 197 12.75 11.04 -0.09
N TYR A 198 11.59 10.48 0.22
CA TYR A 198 11.01 10.48 1.57
C TYR A 198 11.06 9.11 2.23
N ARG A 199 11.21 8.02 1.46
CA ARG A 199 11.28 6.64 1.99
C ARG A 199 12.44 6.45 2.98
N GLU A 200 13.59 7.05 2.70
CA GLU A 200 14.77 7.00 3.58
C GLU A 200 14.60 7.82 4.86
N LYS A 201 13.83 8.92 4.78
CA LYS A 201 13.55 9.79 5.92
C LYS A 201 12.53 9.18 6.89
N TRP A 202 11.71 8.23 6.41
CA TRP A 202 10.58 7.68 7.16
C TRP A 202 10.58 6.14 7.14
N PRO A 203 11.54 5.49 7.81
CA PRO A 203 11.71 4.05 7.75
C PRO A 203 10.52 3.27 8.34
N HIS A 204 9.71 3.91 9.20
CA HIS A 204 8.54 3.33 9.85
C HIS A 204 7.27 3.34 8.99
N MET A 205 7.28 4.03 7.84
CA MET A 205 6.17 4.02 6.89
C MET A 205 6.07 2.64 6.20
N HIS A 206 4.88 2.05 6.21
CA HIS A 206 4.63 0.76 5.57
C HIS A 206 4.36 0.95 4.07
N THR A 207 5.32 0.48 3.27
CA THR A 207 5.20 0.44 1.80
C THR A 207 4.56 -0.87 1.37
N TRP A 208 3.79 -0.89 0.28
CA TRP A 208 3.14 -2.13 -0.22
C TRP A 208 4.14 -3.27 -0.48
N LEU A 209 5.39 -2.96 -0.84
CA LEU A 209 6.48 -3.94 -0.95
C LEU A 209 6.85 -4.62 0.39
N LYS A 210 6.74 -3.89 1.51
CA LYS A 210 6.86 -4.49 2.85
C LYS A 210 5.67 -5.41 3.11
N LEU A 211 4.45 -4.98 2.78
CA LEU A 211 3.24 -5.81 2.93
C LEU A 211 3.28 -7.07 2.04
N LEU A 212 3.74 -6.98 0.78
CA LEU A 212 3.84 -8.12 -0.15
C LEU A 212 4.88 -9.16 0.29
N LYS A 213 6.00 -8.70 0.85
CA LYS A 213 7.04 -9.56 1.43
C LYS A 213 6.59 -10.18 2.77
N LEU A 214 5.70 -9.51 3.50
CA LEU A 214 5.02 -10.04 4.69
C LEU A 214 3.91 -11.05 4.33
N MET A 215 3.29 -10.94 3.15
CA MET A 215 2.24 -11.85 2.66
C MET A 215 2.77 -13.20 2.15
N THR A 216 4.06 -13.30 1.81
CA THR A 216 4.67 -14.53 1.27
C THR A 216 5.23 -15.49 2.33
N PHE A 217 5.23 -15.12 3.62
CA PHE A 217 5.91 -15.88 4.68
C PHE A 217 5.04 -16.28 5.90
N GLN A 218 3.70 -16.21 5.81
CA GLN A 218 2.83 -16.62 6.93
C GLN A 218 1.77 -17.63 6.49
N THR A 219 1.60 -18.67 7.31
CA THR A 219 0.53 -19.68 7.18
C THR A 219 -0.83 -19.18 7.68
N HIS A 220 -0.87 -18.03 8.37
CA HIS A 220 -2.10 -17.33 8.79
C HIS A 220 -2.02 -15.84 8.45
N MET A 221 -2.95 -15.35 7.63
CA MET A 221 -3.06 -13.94 7.26
C MET A 221 -3.94 -13.16 8.25
N SER A 222 -3.45 -12.05 8.78
CA SER A 222 -4.25 -11.07 9.53
C SER A 222 -5.39 -10.50 8.67
N PRO A 223 -6.46 -9.93 9.27
CA PRO A 223 -7.52 -9.24 8.52
C PRO A 223 -6.98 -8.17 7.55
N ALA A 224 -5.94 -7.43 7.97
CA ALA A 224 -5.24 -6.48 7.11
C ALA A 224 -4.57 -7.17 5.91
N GLN A 225 -3.82 -8.25 6.13
CA GLN A 225 -3.20 -9.01 5.05
C GLN A 225 -4.25 -9.63 4.10
N ARG A 226 -5.38 -10.11 4.62
CA ARG A 226 -6.50 -10.59 3.81
C ARG A 226 -7.09 -9.48 2.95
N PHE A 227 -7.38 -8.32 3.53
CA PHE A 227 -7.86 -7.17 2.77
C PHE A 227 -6.89 -6.74 1.66
N PHE A 228 -5.60 -6.59 1.96
CA PHE A 228 -4.60 -6.22 0.95
C PHE A 228 -4.41 -7.31 -0.11
N SER A 229 -4.46 -8.59 0.29
CA SER A 229 -4.38 -9.73 -0.62
C SER A 229 -5.61 -9.85 -1.51
N SER A 230 -6.81 -9.61 -0.98
CA SER A 230 -8.08 -9.61 -1.69
C SER A 230 -8.13 -8.47 -2.71
N VAL A 231 -7.73 -7.26 -2.31
CA VAL A 231 -7.58 -6.13 -3.24
C VAL A 231 -6.55 -6.49 -4.32
N GLY A 232 -5.39 -7.04 -3.95
CA GLY A 232 -4.37 -7.52 -4.89
C GLY A 232 -4.90 -8.56 -5.89
N GLY A 233 -5.55 -9.61 -5.41
CA GLY A 233 -6.10 -10.68 -6.24
C GLY A 233 -7.27 -10.22 -7.12
N GLN A 234 -8.06 -9.25 -6.66
CA GLN A 234 -9.10 -8.62 -7.48
C GLN A 234 -8.49 -7.74 -8.57
N THR A 235 -7.37 -7.06 -8.29
CA THR A 235 -6.59 -6.37 -9.34
C THR A 235 -6.05 -7.36 -10.38
N GLU A 236 -5.55 -8.52 -9.95
CA GLU A 236 -4.96 -9.56 -10.81
C GLU A 236 -6.00 -10.27 -11.69
N LYS A 237 -7.13 -10.71 -11.12
CA LYS A 237 -8.24 -11.31 -11.88
C LYS A 237 -8.82 -10.36 -12.92
N MET A 238 -8.82 -9.05 -12.65
CA MET A 238 -9.23 -8.03 -13.62
C MET A 238 -8.12 -7.71 -14.64
N MET A 239 -6.86 -7.90 -14.26
CA MET A 239 -5.71 -7.90 -15.18
C MET A 239 -5.83 -9.00 -16.23
N GLU A 240 -6.09 -10.24 -15.81
CA GLU A 240 -6.26 -11.42 -16.68
C GLU A 240 -7.47 -11.35 -17.61
N LYS A 241 -8.65 -10.94 -17.10
CA LYS A 241 -9.89 -10.84 -17.92
C LYS A 241 -9.81 -9.85 -19.08
N THR A 242 -8.83 -8.96 -19.11
CA THR A 242 -8.65 -8.00 -20.21
C THR A 242 -7.58 -8.42 -21.22
N VAL A 243 -6.67 -9.34 -20.86
CA VAL A 243 -5.66 -9.88 -21.79
C VAL A 243 -6.25 -11.00 -22.66
N SER A 244 -7.35 -11.60 -22.23
CA SER A 244 -8.10 -12.64 -22.95
C SER A 244 -9.11 -12.13 -23.98
N LYS A 245 -9.02 -10.87 -24.45
CA LYS A 245 -9.90 -10.32 -25.49
C LYS A 245 -9.12 -9.60 -26.57
#